data_AF-A0A1P8YNP0-F1
#
_entry.id   AF-A0A1P8YNP0-F1
#
_cell.length_a   1.000
_cell.length_b   1.000
_cell.length_c   1.000
_cell.angle_alpha   90.00
_cell.angle_beta   90.00
_cell.angle_gamma   90.00
#
_symmetry.space_group_name_H-M   'P 1'
#
loop_
_entity.id
_entity.type
_entity.pdbx_description
1 polymer ?
#
loop_
_entity_poly.entity_id
_entity_poly.type
_entity_poly.pdbx_seq_one_letter_code
_entity_poly.pdbx_strand_id
1 'polypeptide(L)'
;MAMAALAAVAIAVAMKGVRQDEFSAIVVAMGLLVLSCCGMAGSMSMAGFRHLRPSKRITSDGTGIRIPMRRYLLVLLIGLGFVATLALVTAIGWSFGLDSTGSFLNPDDVGEARFLLACGGIALAAFGFFLAFRAPTVLTISQVGIRRYTRRWRGLSAKTVDVFLPWDDIVEFTPDEQIVGGLIEVRNPIIRIRSTTTRTKTERLAYDTDDQVTVLAHLLVAEPNTLLSLLQFLKDNPDRRDILERPDARELLCPPPLRQRFRAARSAKSSDSVKGLSGDA
;
A
#
# COMPACT_ATOMS: atom_id res chain seq x y z
N MET A 1 17.40 8.52 3.72
CA MET A 1 18.16 9.61 4.36
C MET A 1 17.26 10.57 5.15
N ALA A 2 16.20 11.13 4.55
CA ALA A 2 15.31 12.08 5.25
C ALA A 2 14.73 11.57 6.60
N MET A 3 14.21 10.33 6.66
CA MET A 3 13.63 9.79 7.92
C MET A 3 14.68 9.53 9.01
N ALA A 4 15.92 9.20 8.62
CA ALA A 4 17.01 9.00 9.57
C ALA A 4 17.46 10.35 10.18
N ALA A 5 17.53 11.40 9.35
CA ALA A 5 17.80 12.75 9.82
C ALA A 5 16.67 13.25 10.75
N LEU A 6 15.41 13.00 10.41
CA LEU A 6 14.25 13.38 11.24
C LEU A 6 14.23 12.64 12.58
N ALA A 7 14.63 11.36 12.62
CA ALA A 7 14.82 10.62 13.86
C ALA A 7 15.97 11.16 14.71
N ALA A 8 17.10 11.51 14.10
CA ALA A 8 18.24 12.11 14.81
C ALA A 8 17.89 13.47 15.42
N VAL A 9 17.16 14.32 14.68
CA VAL A 9 16.61 15.59 15.19
C VAL A 9 15.68 15.35 16.37
N ALA A 10 14.78 14.36 16.26
CA ALA A 10 13.86 14.03 17.35
C ALA A 10 14.60 13.62 18.63
N ILE A 11 15.65 12.79 18.52
CA ILE A 11 16.48 12.38 19.67
C ILE A 11 17.20 13.58 20.28
N ALA A 12 17.75 14.48 19.46
CA ALA A 12 18.43 15.68 19.94
C ALA A 12 17.46 16.61 20.69
N VAL A 13 16.24 16.78 20.20
CA VAL A 13 15.18 17.57 20.87
C VAL A 13 14.74 16.90 22.17
N ALA A 14 14.56 15.58 22.21
CA ALA A 14 14.23 14.86 23.44
C ALA A 14 15.32 15.01 24.52
N MET A 15 16.60 14.80 24.15
CA MET A 15 17.72 14.93 25.09
C MET A 15 17.81 16.34 25.67
N LYS A 16 17.47 17.34 24.86
CA LYS A 16 17.45 18.74 25.27
C LYS A 16 16.28 19.01 26.22
N GLY A 17 15.08 18.54 25.89
CA GLY A 17 13.90 18.64 26.73
C GLY A 17 14.08 18.00 28.11
N VAL A 18 14.66 16.80 28.17
CA VAL A 18 14.96 16.13 29.47
C VAL A 18 15.98 16.91 30.29
N ARG A 19 16.97 17.56 29.65
CA ARG A 19 17.97 18.37 30.38
C ARG A 19 17.41 19.67 30.92
N GLN A 20 16.38 20.21 30.30
CA GLN A 20 15.77 21.49 30.65
C GLN A 20 14.46 21.32 31.43
N ASP A 21 14.06 20.07 31.71
CA ASP A 21 12.78 19.68 32.34
C ASP A 21 11.54 20.21 31.58
N GLU A 22 11.66 20.25 30.25
CA GLU A 22 10.66 20.78 29.35
C GLU A 22 9.77 19.67 28.79
N PHE A 23 8.56 19.57 29.32
CA PHE A 23 7.58 18.58 28.90
C PHE A 23 7.20 18.69 27.41
N SER A 24 7.05 19.92 26.90
CA SER A 24 6.69 20.21 25.51
C SER A 24 7.72 19.64 24.50
N ALA A 25 9.01 19.81 24.77
CA ALA A 25 10.10 19.31 23.93
C ALA A 25 10.11 17.77 23.86
N ILE A 26 9.78 17.10 24.97
CA ILE A 26 9.64 15.63 25.02
C ILE A 26 8.48 15.18 24.14
N VAL A 27 7.34 15.87 24.19
CA VAL A 27 6.14 15.54 23.39
C VAL A 27 6.40 15.72 21.89
N VAL A 28 7.03 16.83 21.49
CA VAL A 28 7.39 17.08 20.08
C VAL A 28 8.36 16.01 19.56
N ALA A 29 9.37 15.67 20.36
CA ALA A 29 10.31 14.61 20.00
C ALA A 29 9.64 13.24 19.84
N MET A 30 8.69 12.91 20.71
CA MET A 30 7.90 11.67 20.59
C MET A 30 7.07 11.64 19.30
N GLY A 31 6.43 12.76 18.93
CA GLY A 31 5.70 12.88 17.67
C GLY A 31 6.59 12.66 16.44
N LEU A 32 7.78 13.29 16.42
CA LEU A 32 8.76 13.13 15.34
C LEU A 32 9.32 11.70 15.26
N LEU A 33 9.59 11.06 16.40
CA LEU A 33 10.04 9.67 16.45
C LEU A 33 8.99 8.72 15.88
N VAL A 34 7.71 8.89 16.26
CA VAL A 34 6.62 8.05 15.73
C VAL A 34 6.45 8.26 14.23
N LEU A 35 6.52 9.49 13.72
CA LEU A 35 6.50 9.76 12.28
C LEU A 35 7.66 9.09 11.54
N SER A 36 8.87 9.22 12.08
CA SER A 36 10.06 8.59 11.53
C SER A 36 9.94 7.07 11.49
N CYS A 37 9.48 6.44 12.58
CA CYS A 37 9.24 5.01 12.65
C CYS A 37 8.16 4.56 11.67
N CYS A 38 7.02 5.27 11.59
CA CYS A 38 5.95 4.97 10.65
C CYS A 38 6.41 5.10 9.19
N GLY A 39 7.18 6.13 8.85
CA GLY A 39 7.68 6.32 7.49
C GLY A 39 8.84 5.37 7.13
N MET A 40 9.68 4.98 8.10
CA MET A 40 10.65 3.90 7.91
C MET A 40 9.93 2.56 7.66
N ALA A 41 8.92 2.22 8.47
CA ALA A 41 8.10 1.03 8.24
C ALA A 41 7.38 1.07 6.88
N GLY A 42 6.85 2.23 6.50
CA GLY A 42 6.23 2.46 5.18
C GLY A 42 7.20 2.27 4.02
N SER A 43 8.39 2.86 4.10
CA SER A 43 9.43 2.77 3.06
C SER A 43 10.04 1.37 2.96
N MET A 44 10.31 0.69 4.08
CA MET A 44 10.70 -0.72 4.08
C MET A 44 9.63 -1.60 3.44
N SER A 45 8.34 -1.27 3.65
CA SER A 45 7.26 -1.96 2.97
C SER A 45 7.29 -1.72 1.46
N MET A 46 7.71 -0.54 0.97
CA MET A 46 7.79 -0.25 -0.46
C MET A 46 9.00 -0.91 -1.14
N ALA A 47 10.12 -1.06 -0.42
CA ALA A 47 11.40 -1.58 -0.94
C ALA A 47 11.44 -3.09 -1.31
N GLY A 48 10.30 -3.76 -1.45
CA GLY A 48 10.22 -5.10 -2.04
C GLY A 48 10.68 -6.28 -1.16
N PHE A 49 11.41 -6.05 -0.06
CA PHE A 49 11.83 -7.08 0.92
C PHE A 49 10.66 -7.89 1.51
N ARG A 50 9.44 -7.37 1.40
CA ARG A 50 8.21 -8.01 1.88
C ARG A 50 7.75 -9.23 1.08
N HIS A 51 8.20 -9.40 -0.16
CA HIS A 51 7.83 -10.56 -0.99
C HIS A 51 8.78 -11.76 -0.74
N LEU A 52 9.37 -11.87 0.45
CA LEU A 52 10.16 -13.04 0.82
C LEU A 52 9.31 -14.18 1.38
N ARG A 53 8.07 -13.89 1.80
CA ARG A 53 7.12 -14.86 2.34
C ARG A 53 5.68 -14.50 1.95
N PRO A 54 4.80 -15.50 1.79
CA PRO A 54 3.37 -15.26 1.59
C PRO A 54 2.83 -14.49 2.79
N SER A 55 1.98 -13.49 2.54
CA SER A 55 1.35 -12.78 3.63
C SER A 55 0.32 -13.67 4.30
N LYS A 56 0.33 -13.71 5.64
CA LYS A 56 -0.70 -14.39 6.46
C LYS A 56 -2.12 -13.88 6.20
N ARG A 57 -2.28 -12.77 5.46
CA ARG A 57 -3.57 -12.18 5.10
C ARG A 57 -4.21 -12.81 3.86
N ILE A 58 -3.47 -13.60 3.09
CA ILE A 58 -4.03 -14.39 2.00
C ILE A 58 -4.71 -15.60 2.65
N THR A 59 -6.01 -15.76 2.41
CA THR A 59 -6.80 -16.86 2.96
C THR A 59 -7.25 -17.78 1.83
N SER A 60 -7.09 -19.09 2.01
CA SER A 60 -7.76 -20.11 1.21
C SER A 60 -8.93 -20.62 2.05
N ASP A 61 -10.15 -20.54 1.54
CA ASP A 61 -11.37 -20.97 2.24
C ASP A 61 -12.00 -22.23 1.61
N GLY A 62 -11.23 -22.96 0.80
CA GLY A 62 -11.70 -24.14 0.08
C GLY A 62 -12.54 -23.83 -1.15
N THR A 63 -12.99 -22.59 -1.35
CA THR A 63 -13.69 -22.14 -2.57
C THR A 63 -12.78 -21.33 -3.49
N GLY A 64 -11.62 -20.93 -2.97
CA GLY A 64 -10.59 -20.23 -3.72
C GLY A 64 -9.66 -19.43 -2.81
N ILE A 65 -8.83 -18.62 -3.46
CA ILE A 65 -7.84 -17.77 -2.80
C ILE A 65 -8.36 -16.34 -2.72
N ARG A 66 -8.48 -15.79 -1.50
CA ARG A 66 -8.78 -14.38 -1.27
C ARG A 66 -7.51 -13.58 -1.02
N ILE A 67 -7.31 -12.56 -1.85
CA ILE A 67 -6.17 -11.67 -1.85
C ILE A 67 -6.67 -10.26 -1.49
N PRO A 68 -6.51 -9.83 -0.22
CA PRO A 68 -6.94 -8.51 0.19
C PRO A 68 -5.93 -7.43 -0.24
N MET A 69 -6.41 -6.19 -0.31
CA MET A 69 -5.56 -5.01 -0.43
C MET A 69 -4.60 -4.85 0.77
N ARG A 70 -3.41 -4.30 0.49
CA ARG A 70 -2.38 -3.93 1.47
C ARG A 70 -2.94 -2.88 2.44
N ARG A 71 -2.42 -2.92 3.67
CA ARG A 71 -2.79 -1.99 4.75
C ARG A 71 -1.69 -0.93 4.97
N TYR A 72 -0.96 -0.53 3.94
CA TYR A 72 0.12 0.48 4.08
C TYR A 72 -0.41 1.80 4.66
N LEU A 73 -1.65 2.14 4.30
CA LEU A 73 -2.36 3.32 4.76
C LEU A 73 -2.65 3.28 6.26
N LEU A 74 -2.70 2.11 6.91
CA LEU A 74 -2.93 2.02 8.36
C LEU A 74 -1.76 2.57 9.17
N VAL A 75 -0.51 2.27 8.77
CA VAL A 75 0.67 2.77 9.48
C VAL A 75 0.76 4.28 9.38
N LEU A 76 0.47 4.82 8.19
CA LEU A 76 0.37 6.26 7.97
C LEU A 76 -0.75 6.89 8.81
N LEU A 77 -1.94 6.28 8.85
CA LEU A 77 -3.07 6.75 9.66
C LEU A 77 -2.75 6.74 11.15
N ILE A 78 -2.09 5.69 11.66
CA ILE A 78 -1.68 5.62 13.07
C ILE A 78 -0.70 6.76 13.37
N GLY A 79 0.29 6.98 12.50
CA GLY A 79 1.25 8.08 12.66
C GLY A 79 0.58 9.46 12.63
N LEU A 80 -0.27 9.72 11.63
CA LEU A 80 -1.01 10.99 11.50
C LEU A 80 -1.95 11.23 12.68
N GLY A 81 -2.70 10.21 13.09
CA GLY A 81 -3.61 10.29 14.24
C GLY A 81 -2.85 10.61 15.53
N PHE A 82 -1.74 9.92 15.79
CA PHE A 82 -0.90 10.16 16.96
C PHE A 82 -0.34 11.59 17.00
N VAL A 83 0.21 12.07 15.87
CA VAL A 83 0.75 13.43 15.77
C VAL A 83 -0.32 14.48 15.93
N ALA A 84 -1.48 14.28 15.30
CA ALA A 84 -2.62 15.18 15.43
C ALA A 84 -3.07 15.28 16.89
N THR A 85 -3.21 14.15 17.58
CA THR A 85 -3.60 14.12 19.00
C THR A 85 -2.55 14.80 19.87
N LEU A 86 -1.26 14.51 19.70
CA LEU A 86 -0.20 15.15 20.48
C LEU A 86 -0.18 16.66 20.28
N ALA A 87 -0.19 17.13 19.02
CA ALA A 87 -0.13 18.56 18.69
C ALA A 87 -1.35 19.33 19.23
N LEU A 88 -2.54 18.73 19.17
CA LEU A 88 -3.76 19.34 19.72
C LEU A 88 -3.74 19.38 21.25
N VAL A 89 -3.34 18.29 21.90
CA VAL A 89 -3.24 18.23 23.37
C VAL A 89 -2.21 19.24 23.89
N THR A 90 -1.06 19.36 23.24
CA THR A 90 -0.04 20.36 23.62
C THR A 90 -0.53 21.80 23.40
N ALA A 91 -1.18 22.07 22.27
CA ALA A 91 -1.70 23.42 21.99
C ALA A 91 -2.81 23.81 22.98
N ILE A 92 -3.69 22.87 23.32
CA ILE A 92 -4.74 23.08 24.32
C ILE A 92 -4.11 23.29 25.70
N GLY A 93 -3.19 22.42 26.13
CA GLY A 93 -2.53 22.55 27.43
C GLY A 93 -1.83 23.90 27.61
N TRP A 94 -1.20 24.39 26.54
CA TRP A 94 -0.59 25.71 26.51
C TRP A 94 -1.62 26.84 26.61
N SER A 95 -2.75 26.75 25.89
CA SER A 95 -3.83 27.75 25.98
C SER A 95 -4.46 27.85 27.37
N PHE A 96 -4.38 26.79 28.17
CA PHE A 96 -4.85 26.74 29.56
C PHE A 96 -3.76 27.07 30.60
N GLY A 97 -2.54 27.41 30.16
CA GLY A 97 -1.45 27.82 31.04
C GLY A 97 -0.85 26.68 31.87
N LEU A 98 -0.96 25.42 31.41
CA LEU A 98 -0.45 24.25 32.13
C LEU A 98 1.09 24.11 32.06
N ASP A 99 1.76 24.82 31.14
CA ASP A 99 3.23 24.90 31.03
C ASP A 99 3.69 26.31 31.43
N SER A 100 4.08 26.48 32.70
CA SER A 100 4.67 27.74 33.23
C SER A 100 6.19 27.66 33.42
N THR A 101 6.81 26.53 33.08
CA THR A 101 8.24 26.28 33.29
C THR A 101 8.96 25.98 31.99
N GLY A 102 9.58 27.02 31.43
CA GLY A 102 10.89 26.90 30.81
C GLY A 102 10.98 26.31 29.40
N SER A 103 9.93 26.32 28.59
CA SER A 103 9.96 25.83 27.19
C SER A 103 11.02 26.54 26.32
N PHE A 104 11.64 25.80 25.38
CA PHE A 104 12.53 26.26 24.30
C PHE A 104 11.93 27.32 23.35
N LEU A 105 10.68 27.70 23.62
CA LEU A 105 9.70 28.35 22.77
C LEU A 105 8.92 29.27 23.73
N ASN A 106 9.04 30.57 23.50
CA ASN A 106 8.85 31.64 24.47
C ASN A 106 7.38 31.66 24.99
N PRO A 107 7.12 31.69 26.31
CA PRO A 107 5.74 31.63 26.86
C PRO A 107 4.82 32.78 26.40
N ASP A 108 5.37 33.88 25.88
CA ASP A 108 4.62 35.00 25.31
C ASP A 108 4.27 34.84 23.82
N ASP A 109 4.76 33.80 23.15
CA ASP A 109 4.61 33.65 21.70
C ASP A 109 3.33 32.88 21.32
N VAL A 110 2.21 33.59 21.35
CA VAL A 110 0.90 33.13 20.84
C VAL A 110 1.01 32.57 19.40
N GLY A 111 2.05 32.95 18.64
CA GLY A 111 2.34 32.44 17.31
C GLY A 111 2.64 30.93 17.28
N GLU A 112 3.32 30.41 18.29
CA GLU A 112 3.80 29.02 18.32
C GLU A 112 2.68 28.05 18.71
N ALA A 113 1.82 28.44 19.66
CA ALA A 113 0.60 27.70 19.97
C ALA A 113 -0.34 27.61 18.76
N ARG A 114 -0.48 28.71 17.99
CA ARG A 114 -1.25 28.74 16.73
C ARG A 114 -0.63 27.86 15.66
N PHE A 115 0.70 27.81 15.58
CA PHE A 115 1.41 26.93 14.65
C PHE A 115 1.16 25.45 14.98
N LEU A 116 1.28 25.04 16.24
CA LEU A 116 0.99 23.67 16.67
C LEU A 116 -0.46 23.28 16.43
N LEU A 117 -1.41 24.18 16.70
CA LEU A 117 -2.82 23.97 16.43
C LEU A 117 -3.09 23.81 14.93
N ALA A 118 -2.47 24.63 14.09
CA ALA A 118 -2.55 24.51 12.63
C ALA A 118 -1.95 23.18 12.14
N CYS A 119 -0.77 22.79 12.62
CA CYS A 119 -0.15 21.50 12.26
C CYS A 119 -0.99 20.31 12.71
N GLY A 120 -1.52 20.32 13.93
CA GLY A 120 -2.42 19.29 14.46
C GLY A 120 -3.73 19.21 13.66
N GLY A 121 -4.30 20.36 13.32
CA GLY A 121 -5.49 20.46 12.47
C GLY A 121 -5.27 19.92 11.06
N ILE A 122 -4.13 20.25 10.42
CA ILE A 122 -3.75 19.71 9.11
C ILE A 122 -3.55 18.19 9.18
N ALA A 123 -2.85 17.70 10.20
CA ALA A 123 -2.64 16.26 10.40
C ALA A 123 -3.97 15.52 10.62
N LEU A 124 -4.91 16.11 11.37
CA LEU A 124 -6.25 15.58 11.60
C LEU A 124 -7.09 15.58 10.32
N ALA A 125 -7.05 16.67 9.54
CA ALA A 125 -7.73 16.77 8.26
C ALA A 125 -7.18 15.74 7.26
N ALA A 126 -5.86 15.58 7.19
CA ALA A 126 -5.21 14.56 6.38
C ALA A 126 -5.61 13.15 6.84
N PHE A 127 -5.62 12.89 8.14
CA PHE A 127 -6.10 11.62 8.71
C PHE A 127 -7.54 11.32 8.27
N GLY A 128 -8.46 12.28 8.45
CA GLY A 128 -9.86 12.15 8.04
C GLY A 128 -10.02 11.93 6.54
N PHE A 129 -9.28 12.68 5.72
CA PHE A 129 -9.24 12.51 4.27
C PHE A 129 -8.80 11.09 3.87
N PHE A 130 -7.66 10.62 4.39
CA PHE A 130 -7.15 9.28 4.10
C PHE A 130 -8.10 8.16 4.56
N LEU A 131 -8.83 8.39 5.65
CA LEU A 131 -9.82 7.45 6.17
C LEU A 131 -11.08 7.41 5.28
N ALA A 132 -11.54 8.57 4.79
CA ALA A 132 -12.70 8.70 3.90
C ALA A 132 -12.45 8.16 2.48
N PHE A 133 -11.26 8.37 1.92
CA PHE A 133 -10.92 7.93 0.56
C PHE A 133 -10.41 6.48 0.48
N ARG A 134 -10.51 5.72 1.58
CA ARG A 134 -10.09 4.33 1.61
C ARG A 134 -11.06 3.46 0.79
N ALA A 135 -10.58 2.90 -0.32
CA ALA A 135 -11.31 1.94 -1.13
C ALA A 135 -10.75 0.53 -0.94
N PRO A 136 -11.21 -0.27 0.03
CA PRO A 136 -10.74 -1.65 0.18
C PRO A 136 -11.17 -2.48 -1.04
N THR A 137 -10.17 -3.02 -1.75
CA THR A 137 -10.35 -4.00 -2.81
C THR A 137 -9.94 -5.39 -2.32
N VAL A 138 -10.72 -6.40 -2.67
CA VAL A 138 -10.42 -7.81 -2.45
C VAL A 138 -10.56 -8.53 -3.78
N LEU A 139 -9.50 -9.24 -4.17
CA LEU A 139 -9.51 -10.12 -5.33
C LEU A 139 -9.68 -11.55 -4.83
N THR A 140 -10.67 -12.27 -5.35
CA THR A 140 -10.89 -13.68 -5.07
C THR A 140 -10.68 -14.47 -6.35
N ILE A 141 -9.86 -15.51 -6.30
CA ILE A 141 -9.58 -16.40 -7.42
C ILE A 141 -10.18 -17.76 -7.05
N SER A 142 -11.16 -18.21 -7.81
CA SER A 142 -11.89 -19.47 -7.60
C SER A 142 -11.76 -20.36 -8.82
N GLN A 143 -12.21 -21.61 -8.71
CA GLN A 143 -12.24 -22.53 -9.85
C GLN A 143 -13.11 -22.02 -11.01
N VAL A 144 -14.20 -21.31 -10.69
CA VAL A 144 -15.19 -20.84 -11.67
C VAL A 144 -14.74 -19.54 -12.33
N GLY A 145 -14.00 -18.70 -11.60
CA GLY A 145 -13.56 -17.42 -12.13
C GLY A 145 -12.86 -16.53 -11.12
N ILE A 146 -12.69 -15.27 -11.52
CA ILE A 146 -12.05 -14.21 -10.74
C ILE A 146 -13.14 -13.23 -10.29
N ARG A 147 -13.19 -12.92 -9.00
CA ARG A 147 -14.09 -11.91 -8.43
C ARG A 147 -13.29 -10.75 -7.87
N ARG A 148 -13.58 -9.53 -8.32
CA ARG A 148 -13.01 -8.29 -7.76
C ARG A 148 -14.10 -7.52 -7.04
N TYR A 149 -14.01 -7.52 -5.72
CA TYR A 149 -14.90 -6.76 -4.86
C TYR A 149 -14.22 -5.47 -4.42
N THR A 150 -14.77 -4.32 -4.78
CA THR A 150 -14.28 -3.00 -4.36
C THR A 150 -15.38 -2.21 -3.68
N ARG A 151 -15.16 -1.84 -2.42
CA ARG A 151 -16.04 -0.89 -1.72
C ARG A 151 -15.42 0.49 -1.80
N ARG A 152 -16.14 1.47 -2.34
CA ARG A 152 -15.68 2.86 -2.44
C ARG A 152 -16.62 3.77 -1.66
N TRP A 153 -16.03 4.68 -0.90
CA TRP A 153 -16.76 5.81 -0.34
C TRP A 153 -16.85 6.93 -1.38
N ARG A 154 -18.06 7.41 -1.64
CA ARG A 154 -18.34 8.55 -2.53
C ARG A 154 -19.16 9.57 -1.75
N GLY A 155 -18.47 10.55 -1.15
CA GLY A 155 -19.11 11.49 -0.24
C GLY A 155 -19.67 10.76 0.98
N LEU A 156 -20.98 10.85 1.22
CA LEU A 156 -21.67 10.20 2.34
C LEU A 156 -22.20 8.79 2.05
N SER A 157 -22.03 8.27 0.82
CA SER A 157 -22.57 6.97 0.42
C SER A 157 -21.46 5.99 0.06
N ALA A 158 -21.59 4.75 0.54
CA ALA A 158 -20.72 3.66 0.16
C ALA A 158 -21.28 2.97 -1.09
N LYS A 159 -20.56 3.05 -2.21
CA LYS A 159 -20.85 2.27 -3.42
C LYS A 159 -19.99 1.02 -3.43
N THR A 160 -20.63 -0.13 -3.63
CA THR A 160 -19.95 -1.40 -3.84
C THR A 160 -19.94 -1.71 -5.33
N VAL A 161 -18.78 -2.04 -5.86
CA VAL A 161 -18.59 -2.53 -7.22
C VAL A 161 -18.03 -3.93 -7.12
N ASP A 162 -18.83 -4.91 -7.54
CA ASP A 162 -18.49 -6.32 -7.51
C ASP A 162 -18.49 -6.85 -8.94
N VAL A 163 -17.33 -7.30 -9.39
CA VAL A 163 -17.14 -7.77 -10.76
C VAL A 163 -16.72 -9.22 -10.70
N PHE A 164 -17.55 -10.09 -11.29
CA PHE A 164 -17.21 -11.48 -11.53
C PHE A 164 -16.81 -11.68 -12.99
N LEU A 165 -15.73 -12.43 -13.18
CA LEU A 165 -15.12 -12.79 -14.46
C LEU A 165 -15.03 -14.32 -14.51
N PRO A 166 -15.98 -15.00 -15.19
CA PRO A 166 -15.85 -16.43 -15.47
C PRO A 166 -14.57 -16.68 -16.27
N TRP A 167 -13.88 -17.78 -16.02
CA TRP A 167 -12.65 -18.07 -16.76
C TRP A 167 -12.84 -18.16 -18.27
N ASP A 168 -14.00 -18.64 -18.71
CA ASP A 168 -14.33 -18.83 -20.14
C ASP A 168 -14.56 -17.49 -20.86
N ASP A 169 -14.83 -16.42 -20.12
CA ASP A 169 -14.98 -15.06 -20.63
C ASP A 169 -13.63 -14.33 -20.73
N ILE A 170 -12.56 -14.87 -20.13
CA ILE A 170 -11.25 -14.20 -20.07
C ILE A 170 -10.44 -14.52 -21.32
N VAL A 171 -10.20 -13.49 -22.13
CA VAL A 171 -9.41 -13.58 -23.37
C VAL A 171 -7.92 -13.54 -23.08
N GLU A 172 -7.47 -12.58 -22.27
CA GLU A 172 -6.05 -12.35 -22.03
C GLU A 172 -5.77 -11.63 -20.70
N PHE A 173 -4.56 -11.85 -20.19
CA PHE A 173 -3.98 -11.13 -19.06
C PHE A 173 -2.78 -10.32 -19.56
N THR A 174 -2.90 -9.00 -19.51
CA THR A 174 -1.84 -8.09 -19.96
C THR A 174 -1.17 -7.42 -18.77
N PRO A 175 0.15 -7.60 -18.57
CA PRO A 175 0.90 -6.77 -17.63
C PRO A 175 0.96 -5.34 -18.15
N ASP A 176 0.67 -4.37 -17.29
CA ASP A 176 0.76 -2.95 -17.63
C ASP A 176 1.26 -2.14 -16.42
N GLU A 177 1.62 -0.89 -16.64
CA GLU A 177 2.15 0.00 -15.60
C GLU A 177 1.28 1.26 -15.50
N GLN A 178 0.81 1.54 -14.28
CA GLN A 178 0.22 2.83 -13.97
C GLN A 178 1.32 3.80 -13.56
N ILE A 179 1.63 4.75 -14.43
CA ILE A 179 2.56 5.84 -14.15
C ILE A 179 1.83 6.88 -13.31
N VAL A 180 2.30 7.07 -12.07
CA VAL A 180 1.79 8.10 -11.15
C VAL A 180 2.98 8.98 -10.78
N GLY A 181 2.95 10.25 -11.20
CA GLY A 181 4.02 11.18 -10.87
C GLY A 181 3.98 12.49 -11.63
N GLY A 182 4.46 13.55 -10.97
CA GLY A 182 4.80 14.84 -11.58
C GLY A 182 6.30 15.11 -11.48
N LEU A 183 6.83 15.20 -10.24
CA LEU A 183 8.27 15.41 -9.97
C LEU A 183 9.10 14.12 -9.94
N ILE A 184 8.48 12.99 -9.56
CA ILE A 184 9.10 11.66 -9.58
C ILE A 184 8.10 10.71 -10.22
N GLU A 185 8.47 10.13 -11.35
CA GLU A 185 7.64 9.12 -12.01
C GLU A 185 7.72 7.79 -11.25
N VAL A 186 6.59 7.37 -10.67
CA VAL A 186 6.47 6.07 -10.03
C VAL A 186 5.65 5.15 -10.93
N ARG A 187 6.29 4.07 -11.40
CA ARG A 187 5.67 3.03 -12.21
C ARG A 187 5.08 1.95 -11.30
N ASN A 188 3.75 1.89 -11.25
CA ASN A 188 3.04 0.94 -10.39
C ASN A 188 2.49 -0.22 -11.22
N PRO A 189 2.83 -1.49 -10.92
CA PRO A 189 2.34 -2.62 -11.68
C PRO A 189 0.82 -2.79 -11.55
N ILE A 190 0.19 -3.00 -12.69
CA ILE A 190 -1.24 -3.31 -12.85
C ILE A 190 -1.38 -4.54 -13.77
N ILE A 191 -2.50 -5.25 -13.64
CA ILE A 191 -2.84 -6.38 -14.51
C ILE A 191 -4.17 -6.05 -15.16
N ARG A 192 -4.21 -5.99 -16.49
CA ARG A 192 -5.45 -5.82 -17.24
C ARG A 192 -5.99 -7.20 -17.63
N ILE A 193 -7.26 -7.42 -17.35
CA ILE A 193 -7.97 -8.65 -17.70
C ILE A 193 -8.97 -8.28 -18.79
N ARG A 194 -8.80 -8.84 -19.98
CA ARG A 194 -9.73 -8.62 -21.09
C ARG A 194 -10.83 -9.67 -21.08
N SER A 195 -12.08 -9.22 -21.09
CA SER A 195 -13.30 -10.03 -21.23
C SER A 195 -13.79 -10.04 -22.68
N THR A 196 -14.53 -11.07 -23.06
CA THR A 196 -15.40 -11.01 -24.25
C THR A 196 -16.67 -10.20 -23.99
N THR A 197 -17.18 -10.24 -22.76
CA THR A 197 -18.39 -9.54 -22.34
C THR A 197 -18.12 -8.06 -22.07
N THR A 198 -18.82 -7.18 -22.79
CA THR A 198 -18.77 -5.73 -22.56
C THR A 198 -19.56 -5.35 -21.31
N ARG A 199 -19.00 -4.44 -20.49
CA ARG A 199 -19.57 -4.05 -19.20
C ARG A 199 -20.15 -2.64 -19.24
N THR A 200 -21.27 -2.47 -18.55
CA THR A 200 -21.93 -1.17 -18.42
C THR A 200 -21.12 -0.21 -17.55
N LYS A 201 -21.24 1.10 -17.81
CA LYS A 201 -20.51 2.14 -17.05
C LYS A 201 -20.78 2.11 -15.54
N THR A 202 -21.92 1.57 -15.12
CA THR A 202 -22.33 1.49 -13.71
C THR A 202 -21.56 0.45 -12.91
N GLU A 203 -21.05 -0.59 -13.57
CA GLU A 203 -20.34 -1.75 -13.02
C GLU A 203 -18.81 -1.59 -13.09
N ARG A 204 -18.35 -0.50 -13.69
CA ARG A 204 -16.95 -0.21 -13.95
C ARG A 204 -16.37 0.77 -12.92
N LEU A 205 -15.09 0.56 -12.62
CA LEU A 205 -14.27 1.55 -11.93
C LEU A 205 -13.72 2.55 -12.96
N ALA A 206 -13.25 3.70 -12.48
CA ALA A 206 -12.77 4.78 -13.35
C ALA A 206 -11.57 4.39 -14.22
N TYR A 207 -10.88 3.32 -13.85
CA TYR A 207 -9.71 2.77 -14.54
C TYR A 207 -10.01 1.46 -15.31
N ASP A 208 -11.28 1.10 -15.46
CA ASP A 208 -11.71 -0.04 -16.30
C ASP A 208 -12.17 0.44 -17.67
N THR A 209 -11.93 -0.34 -18.73
CA THR A 209 -12.52 -0.11 -20.06
C THR A 209 -13.78 -0.96 -20.24
N ASP A 210 -14.45 -0.81 -21.38
CA ASP A 210 -15.70 -1.50 -21.70
C ASP A 210 -15.50 -3.03 -21.70
N ASP A 211 -14.34 -3.48 -22.16
CA ASP A 211 -13.93 -4.88 -22.29
C ASP A 211 -12.81 -5.28 -21.32
N GLN A 212 -12.26 -4.36 -20.51
CA GLN A 212 -11.14 -4.66 -19.61
C GLN A 212 -11.44 -4.31 -18.16
N VAL A 213 -11.05 -5.23 -17.28
CA VAL A 213 -11.06 -5.08 -15.84
C VAL A 213 -9.63 -4.91 -15.34
N THR A 214 -9.35 -3.80 -14.67
CA THR A 214 -8.00 -3.50 -14.19
C THR A 214 -7.82 -3.95 -12.75
N VAL A 215 -6.83 -4.80 -12.50
CA VAL A 215 -6.39 -5.21 -11.17
C VAL A 215 -5.16 -4.40 -10.79
N LEU A 216 -5.30 -3.56 -9.77
CA LEU A 216 -4.19 -2.77 -9.22
C LEU A 216 -3.26 -3.66 -8.39
N ALA A 217 -2.42 -4.45 -9.06
CA ALA A 217 -1.58 -5.47 -8.44
C ALA A 217 -0.63 -4.90 -7.37
N HIS A 218 -0.13 -3.67 -7.56
CA HIS A 218 0.68 -2.97 -6.55
C HIS A 218 -0.05 -2.75 -5.21
N LEU A 219 -1.37 -2.64 -5.22
CA LEU A 219 -2.20 -2.49 -4.02
C LEU A 219 -2.54 -3.82 -3.35
N LEU A 220 -2.46 -4.94 -4.06
CA LEU A 220 -2.73 -6.27 -3.51
C LEU A 220 -1.56 -6.78 -2.68
N VAL A 221 -1.86 -7.57 -1.67
CA VAL A 221 -0.83 -8.12 -0.77
C VAL A 221 0.08 -9.14 -1.48
N ALA A 222 -0.42 -9.81 -2.53
CA ALA A 222 0.35 -10.72 -3.36
C ALA A 222 1.45 -9.99 -4.15
N GLU A 223 2.47 -10.75 -4.56
CA GLU A 223 3.51 -10.25 -5.45
C GLU A 223 2.95 -10.16 -6.88
N PRO A 224 3.08 -9.01 -7.59
CA PRO A 224 2.42 -8.79 -8.89
C PRO A 224 2.76 -9.84 -9.95
N ASN A 225 4.03 -10.23 -10.07
CA ASN A 225 4.45 -11.20 -11.10
C ASN A 225 3.97 -12.61 -10.76
N THR A 226 4.09 -13.03 -9.50
CA THR A 226 3.57 -14.34 -9.06
C THR A 226 2.05 -14.41 -9.26
N LEU A 227 1.32 -13.31 -8.99
CA LEU A 227 -0.11 -13.23 -9.27
C LEU A 227 -0.41 -13.38 -10.76
N LEU A 228 0.31 -12.65 -11.62
CA LEU A 228 0.14 -12.76 -13.07
C LEU A 228 0.43 -14.16 -13.59
N SER A 229 1.55 -14.76 -13.18
CA SER A 229 1.93 -16.12 -13.57
C SER A 229 0.89 -17.16 -13.13
N LEU A 230 0.34 -17.01 -11.92
CA LEU A 230 -0.74 -17.88 -11.45
C LEU A 230 -2.00 -17.73 -12.31
N LEU A 231 -2.41 -16.49 -12.62
CA LEU A 231 -3.59 -16.23 -13.44
C LEU A 231 -3.44 -16.80 -14.86
N GLN A 232 -2.27 -16.61 -15.47
CA GLN A 232 -1.95 -17.19 -16.78
C GLN A 232 -1.97 -18.72 -16.73
N PHE A 233 -1.30 -19.33 -15.74
CA PHE A 233 -1.28 -20.77 -15.55
C PHE A 233 -2.69 -21.39 -15.44
N LEU A 234 -3.59 -20.78 -14.66
CA LEU A 234 -4.96 -21.27 -14.45
C LEU A 234 -5.87 -21.08 -15.66
N LYS A 235 -5.59 -20.09 -16.50
CA LYS A 235 -6.26 -19.92 -17.79
C LYS A 235 -5.82 -20.98 -18.78
N ASP A 236 -4.51 -21.18 -18.90
CA ASP A 236 -3.92 -22.11 -19.86
C ASP A 236 -4.14 -23.58 -19.45
N ASN A 237 -4.41 -23.86 -18.17
CA ASN A 237 -4.62 -25.20 -17.62
C ASN A 237 -5.97 -25.27 -16.88
N PRO A 238 -7.11 -25.35 -17.59
CA PRO A 238 -8.43 -25.39 -16.96
C PRO A 238 -8.61 -26.59 -16.01
N ASP A 239 -8.02 -27.73 -16.36
CA ASP A 239 -8.11 -28.97 -15.56
C ASP A 239 -7.39 -28.87 -14.21
N ARG A 240 -6.48 -27.90 -14.05
CA ARG A 240 -5.68 -27.69 -12.84
C ARG A 240 -6.22 -26.60 -11.92
N ARG A 241 -7.43 -26.12 -12.18
CA ARG A 241 -8.08 -25.11 -11.33
C ARG A 241 -8.45 -25.69 -9.97
N ASP A 242 -8.55 -27.01 -9.85
CA ASP A 242 -8.79 -27.76 -8.60
C ASP A 242 -7.78 -27.43 -7.48
N ILE A 243 -6.55 -27.10 -7.86
CA ILE A 243 -5.48 -26.73 -6.94
C ILE A 243 -5.87 -25.50 -6.09
N LEU A 244 -6.80 -24.65 -6.56
CA LEU A 244 -7.29 -23.48 -5.82
C LEU A 244 -8.11 -23.80 -4.57
N GLU A 245 -8.74 -24.98 -4.50
CA GLU A 245 -9.54 -25.40 -3.35
C GLU A 245 -8.71 -26.00 -2.23
N ARG A 246 -7.43 -26.28 -2.51
CA ARG A 246 -6.55 -26.87 -1.51
C ARG A 246 -6.31 -25.88 -0.36
N PRO A 247 -6.19 -26.37 0.88
CA PRO A 247 -5.94 -25.50 2.04
C PRO A 247 -4.59 -24.76 1.95
N ASP A 248 -3.64 -25.33 1.22
CA ASP A 248 -2.32 -24.78 0.91
C ASP A 248 -2.28 -23.94 -0.38
N ALA A 249 -3.42 -23.71 -1.07
CA ALA A 249 -3.46 -22.97 -2.34
C ALA A 249 -2.86 -21.55 -2.24
N ARG A 250 -2.84 -20.94 -1.04
CA ARG A 250 -2.13 -19.67 -0.79
C ARG A 250 -0.64 -19.74 -1.12
N GLU A 251 -0.05 -20.93 -1.08
CA GLU A 251 1.37 -21.16 -1.35
C GLU A 251 1.70 -21.02 -2.84
N LEU A 252 0.70 -21.13 -3.73
CA LEU A 252 0.85 -20.82 -5.16
C LEU A 252 1.19 -19.34 -5.39
N LEU A 253 0.84 -18.47 -4.44
CA LEU A 253 1.22 -17.06 -4.44
C LEU A 253 2.55 -16.81 -3.72
N CYS A 254 3.29 -17.86 -3.35
CA CYS A 254 4.64 -17.71 -2.84
C CYS A 254 5.59 -17.39 -4.00
N PRO A 255 6.26 -16.24 -3.93
CA PRO A 255 7.31 -15.95 -4.87
C PRO A 255 8.44 -16.99 -4.73
N PRO A 256 9.02 -17.51 -5.83
CA PRO A 256 10.16 -18.41 -5.75
C PRO A 256 11.33 -17.72 -5.05
N PRO A 257 12.16 -18.45 -4.29
CA PRO A 257 13.26 -17.87 -3.54
C PRO A 257 14.19 -17.06 -4.44
N LEU A 258 14.75 -15.96 -3.90
CA LEU A 258 15.56 -14.99 -4.66
C LEU A 258 16.67 -15.64 -5.49
N ARG A 259 17.31 -16.69 -4.97
CA ARG A 259 18.36 -17.44 -5.68
C ARG A 259 17.86 -18.03 -7.00
N GLN A 260 16.65 -18.56 -7.03
CA GLN A 260 16.04 -19.11 -8.24
C GLN A 260 15.65 -18.00 -9.22
N ARG A 261 15.16 -16.85 -8.73
CA ARG A 261 14.88 -15.66 -9.56
C ARG A 261 16.14 -15.13 -10.24
N PHE A 262 17.24 -15.01 -9.50
CA PHE A 262 18.53 -14.60 -10.07
C PHE A 262 19.13 -15.63 -11.03
N ARG A 263 18.83 -16.92 -10.84
CA ARG A 263 19.25 -17.98 -11.76
C ARG A 263 18.44 -17.91 -13.06
N ALA A 264 17.12 -17.81 -12.97
CA ALA A 264 16.23 -17.65 -14.12
C ALA A 264 16.53 -16.38 -14.92
N ALA A 265 16.76 -15.24 -14.24
CA ALA A 265 17.14 -13.99 -14.91
C ALA A 265 18.50 -14.10 -15.62
N ARG A 266 19.47 -14.81 -15.03
CA ARG A 266 20.75 -15.09 -15.69
C ARG A 266 20.59 -16.01 -16.90
N SER A 267 19.77 -17.05 -16.78
CA SER A 267 19.46 -17.96 -17.88
C SER A 267 18.73 -17.27 -19.04
N ALA A 268 17.77 -16.39 -18.74
CA ALA A 268 17.06 -15.58 -19.74
C ALA A 268 18.00 -14.59 -20.45
N LYS A 269 18.89 -13.93 -19.70
CA LYS A 269 19.90 -13.04 -20.27
C LYS A 269 20.89 -13.78 -21.18
N SER A 270 21.27 -15.02 -20.82
CA SER A 270 22.12 -15.85 -21.68
C SER A 270 21.40 -16.35 -22.94
N SER A 271 20.09 -16.64 -22.89
CA SER A 271 19.34 -17.04 -24.09
C SER A 271 19.12 -15.89 -25.07
N ASP A 272 18.94 -14.66 -24.58
CA ASP A 272 18.83 -13.47 -25.44
C ASP A 272 20.18 -13.11 -26.08
N SER A 273 21.31 -13.29 -25.39
CA SER A 273 22.62 -13.05 -26.01
C SER A 273 23.00 -14.09 -27.06
N VAL A 274 22.49 -15.32 -26.95
CA VAL A 274 22.70 -16.38 -27.96
C VAL A 274 21.81 -16.15 -29.20
N LYS A 275 20.59 -15.65 -29.04
CA LYS A 275 19.74 -15.25 -30.18
C LYS A 275 20.28 -14.03 -30.94
N GLY A 276 20.91 -13.08 -30.24
CA GLY A 276 21.55 -11.92 -30.87
C GLY A 276 22.77 -12.25 -31.75
N LEU A 277 23.41 -13.41 -31.55
CA LEU A 277 24.56 -13.86 -32.35
C LEU A 277 24.17 -14.78 -33.53
N SER A 278 22.91 -15.21 -33.60
CA SER A 278 22.38 -16.07 -34.68
C SER A 278 21.63 -15.28 -35.76
N GLY A 279 21.49 -13.95 -35.62
CA GLY A 279 20.75 -13.10 -36.55
C GLY A 279 21.60 -12.39 -37.62
N ASP A 280 22.93 -12.52 -37.57
CA ASP A 280 23.87 -11.84 -38.46
C ASP A 280 24.73 -12.82 -39.30
N ALA A 281 24.14 -13.95 -39.74
CA ALA A 281 24.77 -14.88 -40.68
C ALA A 281 23.93 -15.04 -41.94
#